data_AF-A0A9E5M6H4-F1
#
_entry.id   AF-A0A9E5M6H4-F1
#
_cell.length_a   1.000
_cell.length_b   1.000
_cell.length_c   1.000
_cell.angle_alpha   90.00
_cell.angle_beta   90.00
_cell.angle_gamma   90.00
#
_symmetry.space_group_name_H-M   'P 1'
#
loop_
_entity.id
_entity.type
_entity.pdbx_description
1 polymer ?
#
loop_
_entity_poly.entity_id
_entity_poly.type
_entity_poly.pdbx_seq_one_letter_code
_entity_poly.pdbx_strand_id
1 'polypeptide(L)' 'QPNEVAVEAYLEVADVGGNSKVLALEPMGNAVDGWHNYAGRISVEDSGNYHFNVRIRPSHPSLTQAHELRLITWAE' A
#
# COMPACT_ATOMS: atom_id res chain seq x y z
N GLN A 1 -0.76 14.83 -4.37
CA GLN A 1 -2.02 14.58 -5.09
C GLN A 1 -2.26 13.08 -5.19
N PRO A 2 -3.51 12.58 -5.34
CA PRO A 2 -3.81 11.16 -5.28
C PRO A 2 -3.08 10.28 -6.31
N ASN A 3 -2.64 10.87 -7.42
CA ASN A 3 -1.89 10.23 -8.51
C ASN A 3 -0.36 10.27 -8.34
N GLU A 4 0.14 10.88 -7.26
CA GLU A 4 1.57 10.95 -6.96
C GLU A 4 2.02 9.84 -6.00
N VAL A 5 1.09 9.01 -5.51
CA VAL A 5 1.38 7.88 -4.65
C VAL A 5 0.50 6.68 -5.02
N ALA A 6 1.08 5.48 -4.98
CA ALA A 6 0.35 4.22 -4.97
C ALA A 6 0.30 3.69 -3.54
N VAL A 7 -0.88 3.31 -3.08
CA VAL A 7 -1.08 2.74 -1.73
C VAL A 7 -1.49 1.29 -1.87
N GLU A 8 -0.82 0.38 -1.17
CA GLU A 8 -1.09 -1.05 -1.21
C GLU A 8 -1.25 -1.61 0.19
N ALA A 9 -2.19 -2.53 0.36
CA ALA A 9 -2.30 -3.39 1.52
C ALA A 9 -1.79 -4.79 1.19
N TYR A 10 -0.96 -5.32 2.08
CA TYR A 10 -0.49 -6.70 2.10
C TYR A 10 -1.21 -7.40 3.23
N LEU A 11 -1.88 -8.51 2.95
CA LEU A 11 -2.50 -9.38 3.93
C LEU A 11 -1.81 -10.73 3.88
N GLU A 12 -1.45 -11.27 5.03
CA GLU A 12 -0.82 -12.58 5.18
C GLU A 12 -1.55 -13.38 6.26
N VAL A 13 -1.76 -14.68 6.02
CA VAL A 13 -2.24 -15.60 7.05
C VAL A 13 -1.11 -15.82 8.06
N ALA A 14 -1.38 -15.68 9.35
CA ALA A 14 -0.35 -15.73 10.40
C ALA A 14 0.29 -17.11 10.61
N ASP A 15 -0.29 -18.17 10.02
CA ASP A 15 0.21 -19.54 10.12
C ASP A 15 1.44 -19.78 9.23
N VAL A 16 2.25 -20.79 9.59
CA VAL A 16 3.48 -21.13 8.86
C VAL A 16 3.15 -21.56 7.44
N GLY A 17 3.70 -20.83 6.45
CA GLY A 17 3.42 -21.08 5.03
C GLY A 17 2.08 -20.52 4.56
N GLY A 18 1.48 -19.63 5.35
CA GLY A 18 0.25 -18.92 5.03
C GLY A 18 0.30 -18.17 3.70
N ASN A 19 -0.81 -18.14 2.99
CA ASN A 19 -0.92 -17.41 1.73
C ASN A 19 -0.94 -15.89 1.99
N SER A 20 -0.42 -15.14 1.02
CA SER A 20 -0.48 -13.68 1.01
C SER A 20 -1.36 -13.15 -0.12
N LYS A 21 -2.03 -12.02 0.13
CA LYS A 21 -2.83 -11.26 -0.84
C LYS A 21 -2.33 -9.82 -0.84
N VAL A 22 -2.23 -9.22 -2.03
CA VAL A 22 -1.88 -7.80 -2.20
C VAL A 22 -3.07 -7.08 -2.84
N LEU A 23 -3.42 -5.92 -2.31
CA LEU A 23 -4.52 -5.11 -2.81
C LEU A 23 -4.07 -3.66 -2.98
N ALA A 24 -4.29 -3.07 -4.16
CA ALA A 24 -4.20 -1.63 -4.34
C ALA A 24 -5.37 -0.94 -3.60
N LEU A 25 -5.06 0.05 -2.78
CA LEU A 25 -6.05 0.87 -2.09
C LEU A 25 -6.37 2.09 -2.96
N GLU A 26 -7.66 2.40 -3.05
CA GLU A 26 -8.18 3.48 -3.88
C GLU A 26 -8.45 4.72 -3.02
N PRO A 27 -8.21 5.93 -3.53
CA PRO A 27 -8.51 7.16 -2.81
C PRO A 27 -10.02 7.28 -2.54
N MET A 28 -10.36 7.65 -1.31
CA MET A 28 -11.74 7.84 -0.86
C MET A 28 -12.09 9.32 -0.78
N GLY A 29 -12.98 9.75 -1.67
CA GLY A 29 -13.52 11.10 -1.65
C GLY A 29 -12.44 12.17 -1.87
N ASN A 30 -12.72 13.37 -1.36
CA ASN A 30 -11.82 14.50 -1.46
C ASN A 30 -10.90 14.58 -0.24
N ALA A 31 -9.73 15.20 -0.43
CA ALA A 31 -8.82 15.49 0.67
C ALA A 31 -9.48 16.41 1.70
N VAL A 32 -9.23 16.15 2.98
CA VAL A 32 -9.66 16.99 4.10
C VAL A 32 -8.40 17.49 4.79
N ASP A 33 -8.20 18.81 4.81
CA ASP A 33 -7.01 19.45 5.42
C ASP A 33 -5.67 18.89 4.92
N GLY A 34 -5.59 18.56 3.63
CA GLY A 34 -4.39 17.96 3.01
C GLY A 34 -4.20 16.46 3.27
N TRP A 35 -5.06 15.84 4.06
CA TRP A 35 -5.08 14.40 4.27
C TRP A 35 -5.88 13.70 3.18
N HIS A 36 -5.30 12.64 2.63
CA HIS A 36 -5.95 11.78 1.64
C HIS A 36 -6.26 10.43 2.27
N ASN A 37 -7.54 10.02 2.21
CA ASN A 37 -7.97 8.70 2.67
C ASN A 37 -7.83 7.70 1.54
N TYR A 38 -7.38 6.49 1.85
CA TYR A 38 -7.30 5.37 0.90
C TYR A 38 -7.94 4.14 1.53
N ALA A 39 -8.71 3.38 0.75
CA ALA A 39 -9.33 2.16 1.23
C ALA A 39 -9.46 1.11 0.13
N GLY A 40 -9.64 -0.12 0.59
CA GLY A 40 -9.87 -1.29 -0.24
C GLY A 40 -10.51 -2.37 0.62
N ARG A 41 -11.08 -3.37 -0.03
CA ARG A 41 -11.76 -4.48 0.64
C ARG A 41 -11.11 -5.80 0.24
N ILE A 42 -10.68 -6.58 1.22
CA ILE A 42 -10.18 -7.94 1.01
C ILE A 42 -11.21 -8.92 1.57
N SER A 43 -11.64 -9.88 0.76
CA SER A 43 -12.47 -10.99 1.21
C SER A 43 -11.58 -12.06 1.83
N VAL A 44 -11.91 -12.41 3.08
CA VAL A 44 -11.29 -13.49 3.84
C VAL A 44 -12.19 -14.72 3.70
N GLU A 45 -11.63 -15.83 3.20
CA GLU A 45 -12.39 -17.05 2.89
C GLU A 45 -12.42 -18.04 4.06
N ASP A 46 -11.37 -18.05 4.87
CA ASP A 46 -11.21 -18.96 6.00
C ASP A 46 -11.15 -18.21 7.34
N SER A 47 -11.52 -18.87 8.42
CA SER A 47 -11.30 -18.34 9.77
C SER A 47 -9.84 -18.52 10.17
N GLY A 48 -9.23 -17.50 10.77
CA GLY A 48 -7.85 -17.59 11.23
C GLY A 48 -7.31 -16.25 11.70
N ASN A 49 -6.02 -16.24 12.02
CA ASN A 49 -5.28 -15.02 12.34
C ASN A 49 -4.64 -14.47 11.06
N TYR A 50 -4.71 -13.16 10.90
CA TYR A 50 -4.17 -12.46 9.74
C TYR A 50 -3.33 -11.28 10.19
N HIS A 51 -2.23 -11.05 9.49
CA HIS A 51 -1.45 -9.84 9.61
C HIS A 51 -1.65 -9.01 8.35
N PHE A 52 -1.69 -7.69 8.50
CA PHE A 52 -1.67 -6.80 7.36
C PHE A 52 -0.68 -5.67 7.55
N ASN A 53 -0.15 -5.19 6.43
CA ASN A 53 0.69 -4.01 6.35
C ASN A 53 0.20 -3.11 5.23
N VAL A 54 0.34 -1.79 5.39
CA VAL A 54 0.02 -0.82 4.34
C VAL A 54 1.29 -0.13 3.90
N ARG A 55 1.56 -0.14 2.60
CA ARG A 55 2.71 0.49 1.97
C ARG A 55 2.27 1.65 1.09
N ILE A 56 2.87 2.81 1.31
CA ILE A 56 2.74 3.98 0.44
C ILE A 56 4.00 4.06 -0.41
N ARG A 57 3.84 4.08 -1.74
CA ARG A 57 4.94 4.30 -2.69
C ARG A 57 4.72 5.63 -3.41
N PRO A 58 5.65 6.57 -3.35
CA PRO A 58 5.60 7.72 -4.24
C PRO A 58 5.80 7.28 -5.69
N SER A 59 5.06 7.89 -6.59
CA SER A 59 5.21 7.80 -8.03
C SER A 59 5.55 9.19 -8.56
N HIS A 60 6.81 9.38 -8.95
CA HIS A 60 7.27 10.60 -9.58
C HIS A 60 8.15 10.24 -10.80
N PRO A 61 8.06 10.97 -11.93
CA PRO A 61 8.89 10.68 -13.10
C PRO A 61 10.41 10.67 -12.81
N SER A 62 10.85 11.47 -11.84
CA SER A 62 12.25 11.54 -11.38
C SER A 62 12.62 10.50 -10.31
N LEU A 63 11.70 9.62 -9.92
CA LEU A 63 11.97 8.55 -8.96
C LEU A 63 12.60 7.38 -9.72
N THR A 64 13.91 7.17 -9.54
CA THR A 64 14.69 6.18 -10.30
C THR A 64 14.47 4.74 -9.86
N GLN A 65 14.01 4.50 -8.63
CA GLN A 65 13.63 3.17 -8.14
C GLN A 65 12.38 3.23 -7.25
N ALA A 66 11.35 2.45 -7.62
CA ALA A 66 10.10 2.35 -6.85
C ALA A 66 10.21 1.48 -5.58
N HIS A 67 11.34 0.81 -5.34
CA HIS A 67 11.43 -0.31 -4.39
C HIS A 67 12.64 -0.27 -3.44
N GLU A 68 13.28 0.88 -3.22
CA GLU A 68 14.32 0.93 -2.19
C GLU A 68 13.72 0.98 -0.78
N LEU A 69 14.10 0.00 0.06
CA LEU A 69 13.82 -0.06 1.50
C LEU A 69 14.71 0.92 2.31
N ARG A 70 15.24 1.95 1.67
CA ARG A 70 16.17 2.95 2.21
C ARG A 70 15.55 4.35 2.04
N LEU A 71 16.19 5.37 2.63
CA LEU A 71 15.86 6.77 2.39
C LEU A 71 15.85 7.02 0.87
N ILE A 72 14.72 7.52 0.35
CA ILE A 72 14.52 7.83 -1.07
C ILE A 72 15.69 8.70 -1.55
N THR A 73 16.47 8.18 -2.50
CA THR A 73 17.48 8.98 -3.20
C THR A 73 16.81 9.60 -4.42
N TRP A 74 16.83 10.94 -4.51
CA TRP A 74 16.36 11.67 -5.68
C TRP A 74 17.42 11.59 -6.78
N ALA A 75 17.00 11.45 -8.04
CA ALA A 75 17.93 11.54 -9.18
C ALA A 75 18.44 12.97 -9.35
N GLU A 76 19.73 13.09 -9.72
CA GLU A 76 20.36 14.37 -10.12
C GLU A 76 19.84 14.87 -11.48
#